data_AF-A0A4R0YWW3-F1
#
_entry.id   AF-A0A4R0YWW3-F1
#
_cell.length_a   1.000
_cell.length_b   1.000
_cell.length_c   1.000
_cell.angle_alpha   90.00
_cell.angle_beta   90.00
_cell.angle_gamma   90.00
#
_symmetry.space_group_name_H-M   'P 1'
#
loop_
_entity.id
_entity.type
_entity.pdbx_description
1 polymer ?
#
loop_
_entity_poly.entity_id
_entity_poly.type
_entity_poly.pdbx_seq_one_letter_code
_entity_poly.pdbx_strand_id
1 'polypeptide(L)' 'MAKTALITGVTGQDGSYLAELLLDKGYTVHGLIRRSSSFNTERIDHIYQGPEEPE' A
#
# COMPACT_ATOMS: atom_id res chain seq x y z
N MET A 1 -1.22 10.59 17.74
CA MET A 1 -0.52 9.55 16.96
C MET A 1 -1.48 9.02 15.91
N ALA A 2 -1.08 8.96 14.65
CA ALA A 2 -1.87 8.31 13.60
C ALA A 2 -2.04 6.82 13.93
N LYS A 3 -3.23 6.26 13.70
CA LYS A 3 -3.44 4.82 13.87
C LYS A 3 -2.75 4.07 12.73
N THR A 4 -2.14 2.93 13.04
CA THR A 4 -1.44 2.11 12.05
C THR A 4 -2.31 0.96 11.57
N ALA A 5 -2.35 0.72 10.26
CA ALA A 5 -3.02 -0.43 9.66
C ALA A 5 -2.04 -1.22 8.78
N LEU A 6 -2.09 -2.55 8.88
CA LEU A 6 -1.39 -3.46 7.97
C LEU A 6 -2.41 -4.11 7.04
N ILE A 7 -2.24 -3.95 5.73
CA ILE A 7 -3.12 -4.54 4.71
C ILE A 7 -2.36 -5.64 3.99
N THR A 8 -2.86 -6.87 4.12
CA THR A 8 -2.46 -7.99 3.26
C THR A 8 -3.31 -7.97 1.99
N GLY A 9 -2.71 -8.30 0.84
CA GLY A 9 -3.41 -8.18 -0.44
C GLY A 9 -3.67 -6.72 -0.86
N VAL A 10 -2.80 -5.79 -0.45
CA VAL A 10 -2.91 -4.35 -0.75
C VAL A 10 -3.00 -4.04 -2.25
N THR A 11 -2.39 -4.89 -3.09
CA THR A 11 -2.42 -4.76 -4.56
C THR A 11 -3.71 -5.25 -5.21
N GLY A 12 -4.59 -5.90 -4.44
CA GLY A 12 -5.93 -6.30 -4.89
C GLY A 12 -6.87 -5.11 -5.01
N GLN A 13 -8.07 -5.36 -5.56
CA GLN A 13 -9.09 -4.32 -5.68
C GLN A 13 -9.45 -3.75 -4.31
N ASP A 14 -9.98 -4.57 -3.41
CA ASP A 14 -10.42 -4.11 -2.08
C ASP A 14 -9.27 -3.54 -1.25
N GLY A 15 -8.08 -4.13 -1.38
CA GLY A 15 -6.87 -3.66 -0.70
C GLY A 15 -6.50 -2.23 -1.10
N SER A 16 -6.55 -1.91 -2.40
CA SER A 16 -6.26 -0.56 -2.91
C SER A 16 -7.27 0.48 -2.42
N TYR A 17 -8.57 0.19 -2.52
CA TYR A 17 -9.63 1.08 -2.02
C TYR A 17 -9.56 1.28 -0.51
N LEU A 18 -9.27 0.22 0.26
CA LEU A 18 -9.12 0.32 1.70
C LEU A 18 -7.89 1.17 2.08
N ALA A 19 -6.78 1.02 1.35
CA ALA A 19 -5.57 1.81 1.59
C ALA A 19 -5.85 3.32 1.41
N GLU A 20 -6.46 3.71 0.29
CA GLU A 20 -6.86 5.11 0.04
C GLU A 20 -7.77 5.64 1.15
N LEU A 21 -8.83 4.91 1.48
CA LEU A 21 -9.78 5.32 2.50
C LEU A 21 -9.12 5.53 3.87
N LEU A 22 -8.16 4.68 4.24
CA LEU A 22 -7.46 4.78 5.52
C LEU A 22 -6.44 5.92 5.52
N LEU A 23 -5.73 6.14 4.41
CA LEU A 23 -4.85 7.30 4.24
C LEU A 23 -5.62 8.61 4.36
N ASP A 24 -6.77 8.73 3.70
CA ASP A 24 -7.68 9.89 3.81
C ASP A 24 -8.18 10.13 5.24
N LYS A 25 -8.29 9.07 6.04
CA LYS A 25 -8.64 9.14 7.47
C LYS A 25 -7.45 9.45 8.38
N GLY A 26 -6.26 9.69 7.84
CA GLY A 26 -5.04 10.01 8.58
C GLY A 26 -4.40 8.80 9.26
N TYR A 27 -4.60 7.59 8.73
CA TYR A 27 -3.88 6.40 9.17
C TYR A 27 -2.50 6.31 8.51
N THR A 28 -1.56 5.68 9.20
CA THR A 28 -0.35 5.14 8.56
C THR A 28 -0.67 3.74 8.04
N VAL A 29 -0.58 3.54 6.73
CA VAL A 29 -0.89 2.26 6.08
C VAL A 29 0.39 1.56 5.63
N HIS A 30 0.58 0.33 6.08
CA HIS A 30 1.62 -0.56 5.58
C HIS A 30 0.97 -1.62 4.69
N GLY A 31 1.46 -1.77 3.46
CA GLY A 31 0.98 -2.76 2.51
C GLY A 31 1.97 -3.91 2.34
N LEU A 32 1.48 -5.16 2.33
CA LEU A 32 2.31 -6.32 1.99
C LEU A 32 2.21 -6.62 0.50
N ILE A 33 3.32 -6.45 -0.22
CA ILE A 33 3.45 -6.79 -1.64
C ILE A 33 4.16 -8.15 -1.74
N ARG A 34 3.60 -9.09 -2.52
CA ARG A 34 4.27 -10.37 -2.76
C ARG A 34 5.45 -10.18 -3.71
N ARG A 35 6.51 -10.98 -3.55
CA ARG A 35 7.51 -11.16 -4.59
C ARG A 35 6.87 -11.81 -5.82
N SER A 36 6.91 -11.14 -6.97
CA SER A 36 6.51 -11.71 -8.26
C SER A 36 7.43 -11.26 -9.38
N SER A 37 7.50 -12.05 -10.45
CA SER A 37 8.22 -11.70 -11.68
C SER A 37 7.53 -10.60 -12.50
N SER A 38 6.25 -10.34 -12.22
CA SER A 38 5.48 -9.24 -12.82
C SER A 38 5.22 -8.16 -11.77
N PHE A 39 5.23 -6.90 -12.20
CA PHE A 39 4.76 -5.78 -11.39
C PHE A 39 3.24 -5.86 -11.29
N ASN A 40 2.71 -5.84 -10.07
CA ASN A 40 1.28 -5.93 -9.79
C ASN A 40 0.81 -4.76 -8.91
N THR A 41 1.51 -3.62 -8.95
CA THR A 41 1.27 -2.46 -8.09
C THR A 41 0.44 -1.36 -8.76
N GLU A 42 0.01 -1.54 -10.02
CA GLU A 42 -0.72 -0.53 -10.81
C GLU A 42 -1.87 0.16 -10.05
N ARG A 43 -2.59 -0.57 -9.19
CA ARG A 43 -3.71 -0.04 -8.39
C ARG A 43 -3.31 0.84 -7.22
N ILE A 44 -2.04 0.81 -6.83
CA ILE A 44 -1.51 1.53 -5.67
C ILE A 44 -0.35 2.44 -6.05
N ASP A 45 0.09 2.49 -7.31
CA ASP A 45 1.28 3.25 -7.73
C ASP A 45 1.21 4.74 -7.36
N HIS A 46 0.02 5.34 -7.34
CA HIS A 46 -0.19 6.75 -6.96
C HIS A 46 -0.11 7.02 -5.46
N ILE A 47 -0.22 5.99 -4.61
CA ILE A 47 -0.09 6.05 -3.15
C ILE A 47 1.11 5.27 -2.61
N TYR A 48 1.79 4.52 -3.49
CA TYR A 48 2.90 3.65 -3.13
C TYR A 48 4.19 4.47 -3.05
N GLN A 49 4.67 4.61 -1.82
CA GLN A 49 6.01 5.10 -1.53
C GLN A 49 6.87 3.86 -1.30
N GLY A 50 7.50 3.36 -2.37
CA GLY A 50 8.38 2.21 -2.27
C GLY A 50 9.52 2.43 -1.26
N PRO A 51 10.23 1.37 -0.84
CA PRO A 51 11.47 1.58 -0.13
C PRO A 51 12.39 2.44 -0.99
N GLU A 52 12.83 3.59 -0.46
CA GLU A 52 13.94 4.34 -1.04
C GLU A 52 15.09 3.34 -1.23
N GLU A 53 15.56 3.15 -2.47
CA GLU A 53 16.81 2.42 -2.67
C GLU A 53 17.88 3.17 -1.87
N PRO A 54 18.52 2.55 -0.86
CA PRO A 54 19.71 3.15 -0.29
C PRO A 54 20.74 3.23 -1.42
N GLU A 55 21.24 4.45 -1.72
CA GLU A 55 22.38 4.65 -2.61
C GLU A 55 23.58 3.76 -2.23
#